data_AF-A0A0A8UTB2-F1
#
_entry.id   AF-A0A0A8UTB2-F1
#
_cell.length_a   1.000
_cell.length_b   1.000
_cell.length_c   1.000
_cell.angle_alpha   90.00
_cell.angle_beta   90.00
_cell.angle_gamma   90.00
#
_symmetry.space_group_name_H-M   'P 1'
#
loop_
_entity.id
_entity.type
_entity.pdbx_description
1 polymer ?
#
loop_
_entity_poly.entity_id
_entity_poly.type
_entity_poly.pdbx_seq_one_letter_code
_entity_poly.pdbx_strand_id
1 'polypeptide(L)'
;MRPLENVIYNQKNIDKWESEIPHLEKEIIQEQKKIAIERESLAPLQQQLTTLDLKIGSLNTLILSQQLANISHHHHSHHHNHHHHGHDHHRYDVVDFMSDSISRMTLVQLQSELSIKTLERDSLDRQMEPHRKAIANSERRIRDNEANIQWRYTHIPLAKKFLERLNNNPADLVNSLHQKLLNDFRQYEDHHPAGLSPRVRFCLLNIEEKLKELYTAPALSYLRFGFEEQQRHQINYLRLCGFILDMYRQVKAEGQSEEFTDLLIGLVNDLHIGESDDLPDLLATGVTAQSYFQAAKGPNKFLCDLNDEQLVQYEATIFRDKYTLLSNNSLFGRNSVQLSMAKAMSLIADEINGKILKNEPVDYHFYTAVTNDFLQIFTPQSEKAIKHLGVLAEHASGAPSLGKQIGGALLVVIGLTILTASIVGLAATFGGSSFFSAYGIGLGLSMLQFQVAFGTLFTATTFAGSGLTFFGGRVYKQGTQQGLSKELAHLQEECQKPNPLDYSQVTPSAPPLYPSYAN
;
A
#
# COMPACT_ATOMS: atom_id res chain seq x y z
N MET A 1 7.73 -1.65 -7.14
CA MET A 1 7.98 -3.03 -7.61
C MET A 1 8.93 -3.70 -6.65
N ARG A 2 8.49 -4.76 -5.97
CA ARG A 2 9.34 -5.51 -5.02
C ARG A 2 10.43 -6.27 -5.80
N PRO A 3 11.68 -6.36 -5.31
CA PRO A 3 12.67 -7.23 -5.95
C PRO A 3 12.27 -8.70 -5.78
N LEU A 4 12.56 -9.51 -6.80
CA LEU A 4 12.45 -10.97 -6.68
C LEU A 4 13.60 -11.48 -5.81
N GLU A 5 13.29 -11.97 -4.62
CA GLU A 5 14.25 -12.48 -3.63
C GLU A 5 13.91 -13.93 -3.30
N ASN A 6 13.91 -14.79 -4.32
CA ASN A 6 13.60 -16.20 -4.16
C ASN A 6 14.76 -16.91 -3.42
N VAL A 7 14.54 -17.20 -2.14
CA VAL A 7 15.50 -17.90 -1.29
C VAL A 7 15.42 -19.40 -1.55
N ILE A 8 16.47 -19.95 -2.16
CA ILE A 8 16.52 -21.37 -2.55
C ILE A 8 16.86 -22.24 -1.33
N TYR A 9 15.98 -23.18 -1.00
CA TYR A 9 16.19 -24.15 0.08
C TYR A 9 16.72 -25.46 -0.47
N ASN A 10 17.98 -25.76 -0.17
CA ASN A 10 18.66 -27.03 -0.43
C ASN A 10 19.76 -27.25 0.62
N GLN A 11 20.23 -28.48 0.74
CA GLN A 11 21.22 -28.85 1.77
C GLN A 11 22.53 -28.04 1.61
N LYS A 12 22.99 -27.83 0.38
CA LYS A 12 24.21 -27.05 0.10
C LYS A 12 24.14 -25.63 0.64
N ASN A 13 22.99 -24.96 0.48
CA ASN A 13 22.77 -23.60 0.97
C ASN A 13 22.67 -23.58 2.50
N ILE A 14 21.99 -24.57 3.09
CA ILE A 14 21.91 -24.73 4.55
C ILE A 14 23.31 -24.88 5.14
N ASP A 15 24.11 -25.81 4.63
CA ASP A 15 25.48 -26.06 5.12
C ASP A 15 26.34 -24.80 5.00
N LYS A 16 26.21 -24.09 3.86
CA LYS A 16 26.89 -22.80 3.65
C LYS A 16 26.48 -21.79 4.71
N TRP A 17 25.18 -21.58 4.93
CA TRP A 17 24.67 -20.62 5.90
C TRP A 17 25.13 -20.96 7.33
N GLU A 18 25.08 -22.24 7.71
CA GLU A 18 25.56 -22.71 9.02
C GLU A 18 27.05 -22.46 9.20
N SER A 19 27.86 -22.71 8.16
CA SER A 19 29.31 -22.47 8.20
C SER A 19 29.70 -20.99 8.29
N GLU A 20 28.86 -20.09 7.78
CA GLU A 20 29.12 -18.65 7.74
C GLU A 20 28.79 -17.94 9.06
N ILE A 21 27.86 -18.47 9.87
CA ILE A 21 27.44 -17.83 11.15
C ILE A 21 28.65 -17.59 12.07
N PRO A 22 29.50 -18.59 12.40
CA PRO A 22 30.65 -18.36 13.27
C PRO A 22 31.65 -17.33 12.70
N HIS A 23 31.74 -17.23 11.38
CA HIS A 23 32.60 -16.24 10.73
C HIS A 23 32.07 -14.82 10.96
N LEU A 24 30.76 -14.61 10.78
CA LEU A 24 30.12 -13.31 11.00
C LEU A 24 30.16 -12.89 12.47
N GLU A 25 29.96 -13.82 13.40
CA GLU A 25 30.11 -13.56 14.85
C GLU A 25 31.53 -13.10 15.18
N LYS A 26 32.54 -13.76 14.59
CA LYS A 26 33.95 -13.36 14.75
C LYS A 26 34.20 -11.98 14.16
N GLU A 27 33.64 -11.65 13.01
CA GLU A 27 33.75 -10.30 12.44
C GLU A 27 33.11 -9.25 13.34
N ILE A 28 31.94 -9.51 13.93
CA ILE A 28 31.30 -8.59 14.89
C ILE A 28 32.23 -8.32 16.07
N ILE A 29 32.82 -9.37 16.66
CA ILE A 29 33.78 -9.21 17.78
C ILE A 29 35.00 -8.39 17.34
N GLN A 30 35.50 -8.58 16.11
CA GLN A 30 36.63 -7.82 15.59
C GLN A 30 36.27 -6.34 15.38
N GLU A 31 35.10 -6.03 14.83
CA GLU A 31 34.62 -4.66 14.66
C GLU A 31 34.33 -3.97 16.00
N GLN A 32 33.80 -4.69 16.99
CA GLN A 32 33.64 -4.18 18.35
C GLN A 32 34.98 -3.81 18.99
N LYS A 33 36.02 -4.64 18.78
CA LYS A 33 37.39 -4.32 19.22
C LYS A 33 37.96 -3.09 18.53
N LYS A 34 37.73 -2.94 17.21
CA LYS A 34 38.13 -1.72 16.48
C LYS A 34 37.47 -0.48 17.06
N ILE A 35 36.15 -0.52 17.29
CA ILE A 35 35.42 0.58 17.93
C ILE A 35 36.04 0.94 19.29
N ALA A 36 36.38 -0.06 20.11
CA ALA A 36 37.02 0.20 21.41
C ALA A 36 38.37 0.93 21.27
N ILE A 37 39.23 0.49 20.34
CA ILE A 37 40.54 1.12 20.06
C ILE A 37 40.36 2.56 19.54
N GLU A 38 39.43 2.78 18.62
CA GLU A 38 39.15 4.10 18.06
C GLU A 38 38.58 5.04 19.14
N ARG A 39 37.71 4.54 20.03
CA ARG A 39 37.19 5.31 21.17
C ARG A 39 38.26 5.67 22.19
N GLU A 40 39.18 4.74 22.46
CA GLU A 40 40.33 5.00 23.33
C GLU A 40 41.25 6.09 22.75
N SER A 41 41.46 6.07 21.43
CA SER A 41 42.24 7.10 20.71
C SER A 41 41.51 8.46 20.65
N LEU A 42 40.18 8.45 20.56
CA LEU A 42 39.35 9.66 20.51
C LEU A 42 39.28 10.37 21.87
N ALA A 43 39.24 9.62 22.98
CA ALA A 43 39.06 10.15 24.33
C ALA A 43 40.03 11.31 24.70
N PRO A 44 41.36 11.20 24.52
CA PRO A 44 42.28 12.30 24.83
C PRO A 44 42.07 13.51 23.92
N LEU A 45 41.76 13.31 22.63
CA LEU A 45 41.46 14.40 21.69
C LEU A 45 40.19 15.15 22.10
N GLN A 46 39.19 14.41 22.57
CA GLN A 46 37.91 14.97 23.05
C GLN A 46 38.09 15.77 24.34
N GLN A 47 38.99 15.32 25.23
CA GLN A 47 39.38 16.07 26.42
C GLN A 47 40.15 17.35 26.07
N GLN A 48 41.05 17.29 25.09
CA GLN A 48 41.75 18.47 24.57
C GLN A 48 40.78 19.48 23.96
N LEU A 49 39.79 19.01 23.18
CA LEU A 49 38.77 19.84 22.56
C LEU A 49 37.94 20.56 23.62
N THR A 50 37.49 19.82 24.63
CA THR A 50 36.74 20.39 25.77
C THR A 50 37.55 21.46 26.50
N THR A 51 38.84 21.21 26.73
CA THR A 51 39.74 22.20 27.36
C THR A 51 39.91 23.44 26.50
N LEU A 52 39.99 23.27 25.18
CA LEU A 52 40.16 24.34 24.23
C LEU A 52 38.91 25.19 24.09
N ASP A 53 37.73 24.57 24.03
CA ASP A 53 36.43 25.25 24.01
C ASP A 53 36.24 26.11 25.28
N LEU A 54 36.64 25.61 26.45
CA LEU A 54 36.64 26.40 27.69
C LEU A 54 37.56 27.63 27.59
N LYS A 55 38.76 27.48 27.04
CA LYS A 55 39.70 28.60 26.83
C LYS A 55 39.15 29.62 25.84
N ILE A 56 38.61 29.17 24.71
CA ILE A 56 37.95 30.03 23.71
C ILE A 56 36.79 30.80 24.36
N GLY A 57 35.95 30.13 25.16
CA GLY A 57 34.87 30.77 25.91
C GLY A 57 35.37 31.84 26.89
N SER A 58 36.47 31.56 27.60
CA SER A 58 37.08 32.54 28.50
C SER A 58 37.64 33.76 27.77
N LEU A 59 38.32 33.55 26.62
CA LEU A 59 38.87 34.63 25.80
C LEU A 59 37.76 35.50 25.22
N ASN A 60 36.67 34.90 24.72
CA ASN A 60 35.49 35.65 24.26
C ASN A 60 34.90 36.53 25.37
N THR A 61 34.83 36.01 26.60
CA THR A 61 34.33 36.76 27.75
C THR A 61 35.25 37.94 28.09
N LEU A 62 36.58 37.73 28.08
CA LEU A 62 37.57 38.78 28.31
C LEU A 62 37.51 39.87 27.22
N ILE A 63 37.44 39.48 25.95
CA ILE A 63 37.30 40.40 24.81
C ILE A 63 36.05 41.26 24.97
N LEU A 64 34.90 40.64 25.29
CA LEU A 64 33.66 41.36 25.51
C LEU A 64 33.78 42.36 26.68
N SER A 65 34.39 41.94 27.79
CA SER A 65 34.60 42.83 28.95
C SER A 65 35.49 44.03 28.63
N GLN A 66 36.57 43.82 27.85
CA GLN A 66 37.48 44.89 27.43
C GLN A 66 36.80 45.84 26.43
N GLN A 67 35.99 45.32 25.51
CA GLN A 67 35.20 46.15 24.59
C GLN A 67 34.20 47.02 25.34
N LEU A 68 33.49 46.48 26.34
CA LEU A 68 32.57 47.24 27.18
C LEU A 68 33.29 48.32 28.00
N ALA A 69 34.47 48.02 28.55
CA ALA A 69 35.29 49.00 29.24
C ALA A 69 35.77 50.13 28.31
N ASN A 70 36.17 49.80 27.07
CA ASN A 70 36.56 50.82 26.10
C ASN A 70 35.37 51.73 25.70
N ILE A 71 34.15 51.17 25.59
CA ILE A 71 32.93 51.94 25.31
C ILE A 71 32.59 52.88 26.47
N SER A 72 32.73 52.45 27.73
CA SER A 72 32.47 53.30 28.89
C SER A 72 33.50 54.42 29.03
N HIS A 73 34.78 54.17 28.71
CA HIS A 73 35.81 55.20 28.68
C HIS A 73 35.56 56.27 27.61
N HIS A 74 35.05 55.91 26.42
CA HIS A 74 34.71 56.88 25.37
C HIS A 74 33.41 57.65 25.64
N HIS A 75 32.48 57.12 26.45
CA HIS A 75 31.27 57.86 26.84
C HIS A 75 31.52 58.91 27.93
N HIS A 76 32.57 58.77 28.75
CA HIS A 76 32.91 59.77 29.76
C HIS A 76 33.66 60.99 29.21
N SER A 77 34.23 60.95 28.00
CA SER A 77 34.95 62.11 27.42
C SER A 77 34.06 63.09 26.63
N HIS A 78 32.82 62.72 26.30
CA HIS A 78 31.93 63.54 25.46
C HIS A 78 30.79 64.28 26.21
N HIS A 79 30.85 64.34 27.54
CA HIS A 79 29.89 65.10 28.37
C HIS A 79 30.53 66.26 29.15
N HIS A 80 31.40 67.05 28.51
CA HIS A 80 31.70 68.41 28.97
C HIS A 80 31.58 69.41 27.82
N ASN A 81 30.35 69.82 27.55
CA ASN A 81 30.07 71.02 26.77
C ASN A 81 29.09 71.89 27.57
N HIS A 82 29.63 72.72 28.47
CA HIS A 82 29.38 74.17 28.50
C HIS A 82 29.99 74.86 29.74
N HIS A 83 30.89 75.81 29.43
CA HIS A 83 31.24 77.05 30.14
C HIS A 83 31.87 76.97 31.56
N HIS A 84 33.19 77.19 31.66
CA HIS A 84 33.78 78.50 32.00
C HIS A 84 35.32 78.47 32.00
N HIS A 85 35.88 79.68 31.80
CA HIS A 85 37.28 80.04 31.62
C HIS A 85 38.23 79.59 32.74
N GLY A 86 39.46 79.20 32.37
CA GLY A 86 40.55 79.06 33.33
C GLY A 86 41.77 78.38 32.71
N HIS A 87 42.89 79.07 32.77
CA HIS A 87 44.20 78.76 32.19
C HIS A 87 44.82 77.39 32.57
N ASP A 88 45.82 77.03 31.77
CA ASP A 88 46.96 76.13 32.06
C ASP A 88 46.88 74.62 31.72
N HIS A 89 47.40 74.35 30.52
CA HIS A 89 48.45 73.38 30.19
C HIS A 89 48.28 71.89 30.56
N HIS A 90 47.82 71.14 29.56
CA HIS A 90 48.40 69.90 29.04
C HIS A 90 49.10 68.95 30.03
N ARG A 91 48.33 68.12 30.75
CA ARG A 91 48.90 66.92 31.39
C ARG A 91 47.99 65.70 31.53
N TYR A 92 46.84 65.67 30.86
CA TYR A 92 45.92 64.52 30.88
C TYR A 92 45.83 63.75 29.53
N ASP A 93 46.13 64.39 28.39
CA ASP A 93 46.05 63.74 27.07
C ASP A 93 47.04 62.58 26.86
N VAL A 94 48.24 62.65 27.43
CA VAL A 94 49.26 61.59 27.22
C VAL A 94 48.91 60.33 28.00
N VAL A 95 48.30 60.48 29.18
CA VAL A 95 47.91 59.34 30.03
C VAL A 95 46.68 58.65 29.46
N ASP A 96 45.70 59.40 28.96
CA ASP A 96 44.52 58.84 28.29
C ASP A 96 44.89 58.21 26.95
N PHE A 97 45.77 58.83 26.15
CA PHE A 97 46.31 58.24 24.91
C PHE A 97 47.12 56.95 25.18
N MET A 98 47.93 56.91 26.24
CA MET A 98 48.64 55.69 26.63
C MET A 98 47.70 54.61 27.15
N SER A 99 46.68 54.98 27.94
CA SER A 99 45.64 54.06 28.43
C SER A 99 44.83 53.44 27.28
N ASP A 100 44.41 54.25 26.30
CA ASP A 100 43.70 53.79 25.11
C ASP A 100 44.60 52.93 24.20
N SER A 101 45.87 53.30 24.06
CA SER A 101 46.84 52.52 23.28
C SER A 101 47.13 51.16 23.91
N ILE A 102 47.28 51.11 25.24
CA ILE A 102 47.46 49.87 26.00
C ILE A 102 46.20 49.00 25.89
N SER A 103 45.00 49.58 26.06
CA SER A 103 43.72 48.86 25.97
C SER A 103 43.47 48.29 24.57
N ARG A 104 43.83 49.02 23.51
CA ARG A 104 43.78 48.51 22.12
C ARG A 104 44.80 47.40 21.89
N MET A 105 46.02 47.53 22.43
CA MET A 105 47.05 46.50 22.32
C MET A 105 46.61 45.20 23.02
N THR A 106 46.03 45.29 24.21
CA THR A 106 45.46 44.14 24.93
C THR A 106 44.31 43.48 24.15
N LEU A 107 43.41 44.28 23.56
CA LEU A 107 42.32 43.74 22.74
C LEU A 107 42.85 42.99 21.51
N VAL A 108 43.85 43.53 20.81
CA VAL A 108 44.48 42.88 19.65
C VAL A 108 45.18 41.57 20.08
N GLN A 109 45.85 41.56 21.23
CA GLN A 109 46.47 40.35 21.77
C GLN A 109 45.43 39.26 22.07
N LEU A 110 44.33 39.60 22.74
CA LEU A 110 43.25 38.66 23.05
C LEU A 110 42.58 38.12 21.77
N GLN A 111 42.35 38.97 20.76
CA GLN A 111 41.79 38.57 19.46
C GLN A 111 42.74 37.64 18.70
N SER A 112 44.05 37.91 18.76
CA SER A 112 45.06 37.03 18.18
C SER A 112 45.09 35.67 18.87
N GLU A 113 45.03 35.65 20.21
CA GLU A 113 45.00 34.40 20.97
C GLU A 113 43.73 33.59 20.68
N LEU A 114 42.58 34.25 20.60
CA LEU A 114 41.32 33.62 20.19
C LEU A 114 41.42 32.99 18.80
N SER A 115 42.04 33.69 17.85
CA SER A 115 42.23 33.19 16.48
C SER A 115 43.11 31.94 16.47
N ILE A 116 44.23 31.95 17.22
CA ILE A 116 45.13 30.80 17.36
C ILE A 116 44.38 29.61 17.98
N LYS A 117 43.62 29.82 19.05
CA LYS A 117 42.86 28.77 19.72
C LYS A 117 41.74 28.20 18.85
N THR A 118 41.10 29.04 18.04
CA THR A 118 40.09 28.59 17.06
C THR A 118 40.72 27.73 15.97
N LEU A 119 41.91 28.08 15.47
CA LEU A 119 42.64 27.24 14.51
C LEU A 119 43.10 25.91 15.12
N GLU A 120 43.55 25.91 16.37
CA GLU A 120 43.85 24.68 17.12
C GLU A 120 42.62 23.76 17.24
N ARG A 121 41.43 24.35 17.43
CA ARG A 121 40.16 23.63 17.54
C ARG A 121 39.80 22.94 16.23
N ASP A 122 39.85 23.69 15.13
CA ASP A 122 39.57 23.17 13.80
C ASP A 122 40.56 22.07 13.40
N SER A 123 41.84 22.23 13.77
CA SER A 123 42.86 21.19 13.58
C SER A 123 42.53 19.92 14.36
N LEU A 124 42.12 20.07 15.62
CA LEU A 124 41.78 18.95 16.49
C LEU A 124 40.52 18.21 16.01
N ASP A 125 39.50 18.94 15.58
CA ASP A 125 38.30 18.34 14.97
C ASP A 125 38.66 17.54 13.70
N ARG A 126 39.56 18.05 12.86
CA ARG A 126 40.06 17.31 11.68
C ARG A 126 40.82 16.03 12.05
N GLN A 127 41.54 16.02 13.17
CA GLN A 127 42.22 14.83 13.69
C GLN A 127 41.25 13.81 14.26
N MET A 128 40.14 14.25 14.86
CA MET A 128 39.10 13.38 15.42
C MET A 128 38.22 12.73 14.33
N GLU A 129 38.03 13.41 13.20
CA GLU A 129 37.15 12.96 12.11
C GLU A 129 37.44 11.55 11.55
N PRO A 130 38.69 11.15 11.25
CA PRO A 130 38.98 9.78 10.81
C PRO A 130 38.54 8.71 11.81
N HIS A 131 38.73 8.95 13.12
CA HIS A 131 38.31 8.04 14.18
C HIS A 131 36.78 7.91 14.25
N ARG A 132 36.05 9.05 14.15
CA ARG A 132 34.58 9.06 14.11
C ARG A 132 34.04 8.28 12.90
N LYS A 133 34.65 8.46 11.73
CA LYS A 133 34.30 7.70 10.51
C LYS A 133 34.58 6.20 10.66
N ALA A 134 35.71 5.82 11.25
CA ALA A 134 36.05 4.43 11.50
C ALA A 134 35.01 3.76 12.40
N ILE A 135 34.62 4.41 13.51
CA ILE A 135 33.56 3.95 14.42
C ILE A 135 32.24 3.77 13.65
N ALA A 136 31.79 4.79 12.92
CA ALA A 136 30.52 4.73 12.19
C ALA A 136 30.49 3.61 11.14
N ASN A 137 31.61 3.35 10.46
CA ASN A 137 31.75 2.26 9.51
C ASN A 137 31.70 0.89 10.21
N SER A 138 32.44 0.71 11.31
CA SER A 138 32.40 -0.52 12.11
C SER A 138 31.00 -0.79 12.67
N GLU A 139 30.30 0.23 13.17
CA GLU A 139 28.92 0.10 13.66
C GLU A 139 27.95 -0.31 12.54
N ARG A 140 28.14 0.19 11.31
CA ARG A 140 27.37 -0.27 10.15
C ARG A 140 27.64 -1.74 9.85
N ARG A 141 28.91 -2.15 9.77
CA ARG A 141 29.28 -3.56 9.53
C ARG A 141 28.71 -4.49 10.60
N ILE A 142 28.71 -4.08 11.87
CA ILE A 142 28.10 -4.85 12.95
C ILE A 142 26.60 -5.04 12.69
N ARG A 143 25.86 -3.96 12.42
CA ARG A 143 24.42 -4.05 12.14
C ARG A 143 24.11 -4.93 10.93
N ASP A 144 24.87 -4.79 9.86
CA ASP A 144 24.70 -5.59 8.64
C ASP A 144 24.96 -7.07 8.93
N ASN A 145 26.03 -7.39 9.67
CA ASN A 145 26.36 -8.76 10.06
C ASN A 145 25.32 -9.35 11.03
N GLU A 146 24.83 -8.58 12.00
CA GLU A 146 23.76 -8.99 12.91
C GLU A 146 22.47 -9.30 12.16
N ALA A 147 22.06 -8.43 11.24
CA ALA A 147 20.89 -8.67 10.39
C ALA A 147 21.06 -9.93 9.55
N ASN A 148 22.27 -10.17 9.01
CA ASN A 148 22.57 -11.35 8.21
C ASN A 148 22.58 -12.65 9.05
N ILE A 149 23.02 -12.58 10.31
CA ILE A 149 22.91 -13.69 11.27
C ILE A 149 21.44 -13.98 11.60
N GLN A 150 20.64 -12.95 11.91
CA GLN A 150 19.21 -13.11 12.22
C GLN A 150 18.43 -13.68 11.03
N TRP A 151 18.74 -13.23 9.81
CA TRP A 151 18.20 -13.79 8.59
C TRP A 151 18.51 -15.30 8.48
N ARG A 152 19.77 -15.71 8.69
CA ARG A 152 20.15 -17.14 8.67
C ARG A 152 19.46 -17.95 9.77
N TYR A 153 19.37 -17.44 10.99
CA TYR A 153 18.64 -18.11 12.08
C TYR A 153 17.15 -18.28 11.77
N THR A 154 16.57 -17.39 10.97
CA THR A 154 15.20 -17.53 10.49
C THR A 154 15.09 -18.57 9.38
N HIS A 155 15.96 -18.52 8.38
CA HIS A 155 15.84 -19.33 7.17
C HIS A 155 16.36 -20.76 7.29
N ILE A 156 17.41 -21.03 8.08
CA ILE A 156 17.93 -22.40 8.29
C ILE A 156 16.83 -23.37 8.80
N PRO A 157 16.09 -23.08 9.88
CA PRO A 157 15.06 -24.00 10.35
C PRO A 157 13.88 -24.10 9.38
N LEU A 158 13.51 -23.02 8.67
CA LEU A 158 12.48 -23.05 7.64
C LEU A 158 12.89 -23.94 6.46
N ALA A 159 14.14 -23.83 6.00
CA ALA A 159 14.70 -24.63 4.93
C ALA A 159 14.73 -26.11 5.30
N LYS A 160 15.21 -26.46 6.51
CA LYS A 160 15.19 -27.84 7.00
C LYS A 160 13.77 -28.41 7.05
N LYS A 161 12.80 -27.65 7.58
CA LYS A 161 11.39 -28.06 7.65
C LYS A 161 10.76 -28.20 6.26
N PHE A 162 11.12 -27.33 5.32
CA PHE A 162 10.67 -27.43 3.94
C PHE A 162 11.19 -28.71 3.29
N LEU A 163 12.49 -29.00 3.37
CA LEU A 163 13.10 -30.22 2.81
C LEU A 163 12.53 -31.48 3.45
N GLU A 164 12.32 -31.48 4.77
CA GLU A 164 11.67 -32.58 5.48
C GLU A 164 10.24 -32.82 4.98
N ARG A 165 9.43 -31.76 4.83
CA ARG A 165 8.07 -31.86 4.28
C ARG A 165 8.08 -32.35 2.85
N LEU A 166 8.99 -31.85 2.02
CA LEU A 166 9.12 -32.25 0.61
C LEU A 166 9.48 -33.74 0.47
N ASN A 167 10.29 -34.27 1.38
CA ASN A 167 10.65 -35.68 1.42
C ASN A 167 9.54 -36.55 2.00
N ASN A 168 9.03 -36.20 3.19
CA ASN A 168 8.19 -37.09 4.00
C ASN A 168 6.69 -36.91 3.76
N ASN A 169 6.24 -35.69 3.49
CA ASN A 169 4.83 -35.35 3.28
C ASN A 169 4.62 -34.28 2.18
N PRO A 170 5.02 -34.57 0.93
CA PRO A 170 4.89 -33.63 -0.18
C PRO A 170 3.44 -33.27 -0.50
N ALA A 171 2.47 -34.11 -0.12
CA ALA A 171 1.05 -33.82 -0.30
C ALA A 171 0.60 -32.57 0.47
N ASP A 172 1.12 -32.36 1.69
CA ASP A 172 0.82 -31.18 2.51
C ASP A 172 1.33 -29.89 1.85
N LEU A 173 2.54 -29.91 1.27
CA LEU A 173 3.10 -28.77 0.53
C LEU A 173 2.25 -28.44 -0.70
N VAL A 174 1.90 -29.45 -1.48
CA VAL A 174 1.05 -29.30 -2.67
C VAL A 174 -0.31 -28.70 -2.30
N ASN A 175 -0.97 -29.25 -1.28
CA ASN A 175 -2.29 -28.79 -0.84
C ASN A 175 -2.21 -27.37 -0.25
N SER A 176 -1.18 -27.08 0.54
CA SER A 176 -0.98 -25.74 1.12
C SER A 176 -0.77 -24.69 0.02
N LEU A 177 0.07 -24.99 -0.98
CA LEU A 177 0.31 -24.09 -2.11
C LEU A 177 -0.94 -23.91 -2.98
N HIS A 178 -1.69 -24.98 -3.22
CA HIS A 178 -2.97 -24.92 -3.94
C HIS A 178 -3.97 -23.99 -3.26
N GLN A 179 -4.20 -24.21 -1.96
CA GLN A 179 -5.16 -23.41 -1.20
C GLN A 179 -4.72 -21.96 -1.11
N LYS A 180 -3.41 -21.72 -0.96
CA LYS A 180 -2.85 -20.38 -0.99
C LYS A 180 -3.13 -19.68 -2.33
N LEU A 181 -2.84 -20.32 -3.45
CA LEU A 181 -3.13 -19.77 -4.78
C LEU A 181 -4.61 -19.43 -4.96
N LEU A 182 -5.50 -20.35 -4.60
CA LEU A 182 -6.94 -20.10 -4.69
C LEU A 182 -7.38 -18.92 -3.82
N ASN A 183 -6.89 -18.83 -2.59
CA ASN A 183 -7.25 -17.77 -1.68
C ASN A 183 -6.70 -16.41 -2.14
N ASP A 184 -5.42 -16.35 -2.49
CA ASP A 184 -4.76 -15.11 -2.92
C ASP A 184 -5.39 -14.59 -4.22
N PHE A 185 -5.69 -15.47 -5.19
CA PHE A 185 -6.29 -15.07 -6.46
C PHE A 185 -7.76 -14.67 -6.33
N ARG A 186 -8.56 -15.42 -5.55
CA ARG A 186 -9.95 -15.01 -5.25
C ARG A 186 -9.99 -13.69 -4.51
N GLN A 187 -9.10 -13.49 -3.53
CA GLN A 187 -9.02 -12.23 -2.82
C GLN A 187 -8.64 -11.10 -3.77
N TYR A 188 -7.68 -11.32 -4.67
CA TYR A 188 -7.30 -10.32 -5.65
C TYR A 188 -8.47 -9.95 -6.58
N GLU A 189 -9.17 -10.95 -7.13
CA GLU A 189 -10.33 -10.77 -8.00
C GLU A 189 -11.48 -10.05 -7.28
N ASP A 190 -11.78 -10.42 -6.03
CA ASP A 190 -12.81 -9.79 -5.19
C ASP A 190 -12.53 -8.28 -4.94
N HIS A 191 -11.26 -7.85 -4.95
CA HIS A 191 -10.87 -6.44 -4.78
C HIS A 191 -10.69 -5.68 -6.11
N HIS A 192 -10.57 -6.41 -7.24
CA HIS A 192 -10.31 -5.83 -8.56
C HIS A 192 -11.32 -6.34 -9.60
N PRO A 193 -12.61 -6.00 -9.45
CA PRO A 193 -13.67 -6.59 -10.27
C PRO A 193 -13.65 -6.18 -11.75
N ALA A 194 -12.97 -5.08 -12.10
CA ALA A 194 -12.99 -4.50 -13.44
C ALA A 194 -11.63 -3.89 -13.82
N GLY A 195 -11.41 -3.71 -15.13
CA GLY A 195 -10.23 -3.02 -15.64
C GLY A 195 -8.92 -3.80 -15.53
N LEU A 196 -9.01 -5.11 -15.36
CA LEU A 196 -7.86 -6.01 -15.31
C LEU A 196 -7.19 -6.14 -16.68
N SER A 197 -5.86 -6.18 -16.69
CA SER A 197 -5.09 -6.40 -17.92
C SER A 197 -5.35 -7.81 -18.50
N PRO A 198 -5.23 -8.00 -19.82
CA PRO A 198 -5.44 -9.31 -20.46
C PRO A 198 -4.67 -10.47 -19.81
N ARG A 199 -3.39 -10.29 -19.45
CA ARG A 199 -2.62 -11.39 -18.82
C ARG A 199 -3.10 -11.71 -17.42
N VAL A 200 -3.50 -10.72 -16.62
CA VAL A 200 -4.08 -10.96 -15.29
C VAL A 200 -5.42 -11.69 -15.40
N ARG A 201 -6.30 -11.25 -16.31
CA ARG A 201 -7.57 -11.95 -16.58
C ARG A 201 -7.33 -13.38 -17.01
N PHE A 202 -6.37 -13.61 -17.91
CA PHE A 202 -5.98 -14.96 -18.30
C PHE A 202 -5.53 -15.78 -17.08
N CYS A 203 -4.66 -15.26 -16.20
CA CYS A 203 -4.21 -15.98 -15.01
C CYS A 203 -5.36 -16.42 -14.10
N LEU A 204 -6.29 -15.51 -13.80
CA LEU A 204 -7.44 -15.76 -12.91
C LEU A 204 -8.49 -16.67 -13.54
N LEU A 205 -8.64 -16.63 -14.87
CA LEU A 205 -9.67 -17.39 -15.58
C LEU A 205 -9.58 -18.89 -15.31
N ASN A 206 -10.68 -19.49 -14.83
CA ASN A 206 -10.81 -20.91 -14.51
C ASN A 206 -9.68 -21.44 -13.61
N ILE A 207 -9.19 -20.63 -12.66
CA ILE A 207 -8.07 -21.01 -11.79
C ILE A 207 -8.28 -22.36 -11.09
N GLU A 208 -9.50 -22.66 -10.64
CA GLU A 208 -9.82 -23.95 -9.99
C GLU A 208 -9.59 -25.15 -10.93
N GLU A 209 -10.07 -25.06 -12.17
CA GLU A 209 -9.87 -26.12 -13.16
C GLU A 209 -8.40 -26.20 -13.58
N LYS A 210 -7.71 -25.06 -13.74
CA LYS A 210 -6.26 -25.05 -14.01
C LYS A 210 -5.49 -25.81 -12.94
N LEU A 211 -5.73 -25.50 -11.66
CA LEU A 211 -5.03 -26.15 -10.56
C LEU A 211 -5.37 -27.64 -10.44
N LYS A 212 -6.62 -28.02 -10.68
CA LYS A 212 -7.04 -29.43 -10.72
C LYS A 212 -6.31 -30.19 -11.82
N GLU A 213 -6.17 -29.59 -13.00
CA GLU A 213 -5.51 -30.22 -14.14
C GLU A 213 -4.00 -30.39 -13.98
N LEU A 214 -3.34 -29.57 -13.15
CA LEU A 214 -1.93 -29.77 -12.81
C LEU A 214 -1.68 -31.12 -12.10
N TYR A 215 -2.70 -31.66 -11.41
CA TYR A 215 -2.63 -32.96 -10.73
C TYR A 215 -3.00 -34.14 -11.60
N THR A 216 -3.64 -33.89 -12.75
CA THR A 216 -3.95 -34.95 -13.70
C THR A 216 -2.63 -35.49 -14.23
N ALA A 217 -2.39 -36.79 -14.06
CA ALA A 217 -1.19 -37.41 -14.60
C ALA A 217 -1.19 -37.20 -16.12
N PRO A 218 -0.11 -36.66 -16.74
CA PRO A 218 -0.01 -36.63 -18.18
C PRO A 218 -0.12 -38.07 -18.67
N ALA A 219 -0.67 -38.24 -19.86
CA ALA A 219 -0.68 -39.50 -20.59
C ALA A 219 0.75 -39.95 -21.00
N LEU A 220 1.77 -39.68 -20.19
CA LEU A 220 3.07 -40.33 -20.23
C LEU A 220 2.92 -41.73 -19.63
N SER A 221 2.13 -42.54 -20.31
CA SER A 221 1.98 -43.99 -20.19
C SER A 221 3.27 -44.77 -20.53
N TYR A 222 4.45 -44.14 -20.39
CA TYR A 222 5.75 -44.75 -20.67
C TYR A 222 6.58 -45.02 -19.41
N LEU A 223 6.20 -44.47 -18.26
CA LEU A 223 6.79 -44.86 -16.98
C LEU A 223 5.95 -45.99 -16.38
N ARG A 224 6.03 -47.15 -17.04
CA ARG A 224 5.76 -48.45 -16.41
C ARG A 224 6.70 -48.55 -15.19
N PHE A 225 6.18 -49.10 -14.09
CA PHE A 225 6.76 -49.20 -12.74
C PHE A 225 6.30 -48.05 -11.82
N GLY A 226 5.55 -48.43 -10.78
CA GLY A 226 4.74 -47.53 -9.97
C GLY A 226 5.58 -46.49 -9.23
N PHE A 227 5.27 -45.22 -9.50
CA PHE A 227 5.69 -44.14 -8.62
C PHE A 227 5.07 -44.37 -7.24
N GLU A 228 5.93 -44.37 -6.22
CA GLU A 228 5.48 -44.21 -4.84
C GLU A 228 4.67 -42.90 -4.75
N GLU A 229 3.61 -42.90 -3.95
CA GLU A 229 2.65 -41.79 -3.84
C GLU A 229 3.36 -40.45 -3.53
N GLN A 230 4.43 -40.49 -2.74
CA GLN A 230 5.27 -39.33 -2.42
C GLN A 230 5.91 -38.69 -3.67
N GLN A 231 6.47 -39.50 -4.59
CA GLN A 231 7.08 -38.98 -5.82
C GLN A 231 6.06 -38.31 -6.74
N ARG A 232 4.81 -38.81 -6.76
CA ARG A 232 3.73 -38.16 -7.51
C ARG A 232 3.45 -36.76 -6.96
N HIS A 233 3.38 -36.61 -5.64
CA HIS A 233 3.16 -35.30 -5.03
C HIS A 233 4.36 -34.35 -5.22
N GLN A 234 5.59 -34.87 -5.21
CA GLN A 234 6.80 -34.10 -5.54
C GLN A 234 6.76 -33.55 -6.99
N ILE A 235 6.35 -34.37 -7.95
CA ILE A 235 6.15 -33.93 -9.35
C ILE A 235 5.01 -32.90 -9.44
N ASN A 236 3.92 -33.10 -8.70
CA ASN A 236 2.82 -32.13 -8.65
C ASN A 236 3.27 -30.78 -8.07
N TYR A 237 4.16 -30.79 -7.08
CA TYR A 237 4.78 -29.59 -6.54
C TYR A 237 5.59 -28.85 -7.61
N LEU A 238 6.43 -29.57 -8.37
CA LEU A 238 7.18 -28.97 -9.50
C LEU A 238 6.26 -28.33 -10.54
N ARG A 239 5.14 -28.99 -10.88
CA ARG A 239 4.16 -28.44 -11.83
C ARG A 239 3.52 -27.15 -11.33
N LEU A 240 3.18 -27.08 -10.04
CA LEU A 240 2.67 -25.85 -9.43
C LEU A 240 3.71 -24.74 -9.46
N CYS A 241 4.98 -25.05 -9.16
CA CYS A 241 6.05 -24.07 -9.23
C CYS A 241 6.23 -23.54 -10.67
N GLY A 242 6.27 -24.45 -11.65
CA GLY A 242 6.34 -24.07 -13.07
C GLY A 242 5.14 -23.23 -13.51
N PHE A 243 3.93 -23.56 -13.04
CA PHE A 243 2.72 -22.79 -13.32
C PHE A 243 2.80 -21.36 -12.77
N ILE A 244 3.24 -21.18 -11.52
CA ILE A 244 3.39 -19.85 -10.90
C ILE A 244 4.46 -19.02 -11.62
N LEU A 245 5.60 -19.65 -11.94
CA LEU A 245 6.69 -19.00 -12.68
C LEU A 245 6.25 -18.57 -14.08
N ASP A 246 5.46 -19.40 -14.78
CA ASP A 246 4.91 -19.07 -16.09
C ASP A 246 3.97 -17.85 -15.99
N MET A 247 3.06 -17.83 -15.02
CA MET A 247 2.18 -16.68 -14.78
C MET A 247 2.97 -15.41 -14.47
N TYR A 248 3.97 -15.48 -13.60
CA TYR A 248 4.85 -14.36 -13.27
C TYR A 248 5.54 -13.80 -14.51
N ARG A 249 6.11 -14.65 -15.36
CA ARG A 249 6.76 -14.22 -16.61
C ARG A 249 5.78 -13.55 -17.56
N GLN A 250 4.57 -14.11 -17.72
CA GLN A 250 3.55 -13.57 -18.61
C GLN A 250 3.06 -12.19 -18.16
N VAL A 251 2.73 -12.02 -16.88
CA VAL A 251 2.24 -10.73 -16.33
C VAL A 251 3.36 -9.69 -16.30
N LYS A 252 4.57 -10.09 -15.88
CA LYS A 252 5.72 -9.17 -15.84
C LYS A 252 6.09 -8.66 -17.23
N ALA A 253 5.97 -9.49 -18.26
CA ALA A 253 6.23 -9.08 -19.65
C ALA A 253 5.20 -8.06 -20.17
N GLU A 254 3.95 -8.13 -19.71
CA GLU A 254 2.90 -7.15 -20.05
C GLU A 254 3.14 -5.80 -19.35
N GLY A 255 3.58 -5.81 -18.09
CA GLY A 255 4.00 -4.61 -17.36
C GLY A 255 2.86 -3.64 -17.00
N GLN A 256 1.60 -4.08 -17.07
CA GLN A 256 0.42 -3.23 -16.82
C GLN A 256 -0.19 -3.39 -15.42
N SER A 257 0.24 -4.39 -14.65
CA SER A 257 -0.40 -4.79 -13.39
C SER A 257 0.64 -5.00 -12.28
N GLU A 258 1.12 -3.90 -11.69
CA GLU A 258 2.17 -3.94 -10.66
C GLU A 258 1.72 -4.69 -9.40
N GLU A 259 0.49 -4.46 -8.94
CA GLU A 259 -0.06 -5.09 -7.73
C GLU A 259 -0.16 -6.62 -7.87
N PHE A 260 -0.67 -7.12 -9.01
CA PHE A 260 -0.68 -8.55 -9.28
C PHE A 260 0.73 -9.11 -9.44
N THR A 261 1.66 -8.33 -10.01
CA THR A 261 3.06 -8.74 -10.12
C THR A 261 3.70 -8.90 -8.73
N ASP A 262 3.43 -7.99 -7.80
CA ASP A 262 3.90 -8.09 -6.42
C ASP A 262 3.28 -9.29 -5.67
N LEU A 263 2.02 -9.62 -5.95
CA LEU A 263 1.36 -10.86 -5.47
C LEU A 263 2.10 -12.10 -5.99
N LEU A 264 2.37 -12.16 -7.29
CA LEU A 264 3.12 -13.27 -7.90
C LEU A 264 4.56 -13.36 -7.39
N ILE A 265 5.23 -12.23 -7.13
CA ILE A 265 6.57 -12.22 -6.49
C ILE A 265 6.51 -12.85 -5.11
N GLY A 266 5.48 -12.54 -4.32
CA GLY A 266 5.23 -13.18 -3.03
C GLY A 266 5.13 -14.70 -3.15
N LEU A 267 4.34 -15.18 -4.12
CA LEU A 267 4.18 -16.61 -4.38
C LEU A 267 5.48 -17.28 -4.86
N VAL A 268 6.25 -16.63 -5.74
CA VAL A 268 7.53 -17.18 -6.23
C VAL A 268 8.55 -17.29 -5.10
N ASN A 269 8.60 -16.31 -4.20
CA ASN A 269 9.51 -16.34 -3.05
C ASN A 269 9.21 -17.49 -2.07
N ASP A 270 7.98 -18.00 -2.05
CA ASP A 270 7.57 -19.12 -1.21
C ASP A 270 7.82 -20.51 -1.84
N LEU A 271 8.25 -20.56 -3.12
CA LEU A 271 8.51 -21.84 -3.80
C LEU A 271 9.83 -22.47 -3.36
N HIS A 272 10.78 -21.64 -2.94
CA HIS A 272 12.11 -22.04 -2.48
C HIS A 272 12.93 -22.92 -3.45
N ILE A 273 12.52 -22.99 -4.72
CA ILE A 273 13.25 -23.60 -5.82
C ILE A 273 13.56 -22.51 -6.85
N GLY A 274 14.73 -22.56 -7.49
CA GLY A 274 15.10 -21.58 -8.51
C GLY A 274 14.20 -21.64 -9.75
N GLU A 275 14.16 -20.54 -10.51
CA GLU A 275 13.29 -20.37 -11.69
C GLU A 275 13.46 -21.43 -12.80
N SER A 276 14.64 -22.03 -12.85
CA SER A 276 15.04 -23.03 -13.86
C SER A 276 15.50 -24.33 -13.21
N ASP A 277 15.25 -24.49 -11.91
CA ASP A 277 15.74 -25.62 -11.14
C ASP A 277 14.71 -26.76 -11.10
N ASP A 278 15.19 -27.90 -10.60
CA ASP A 278 14.43 -29.09 -10.24
C ASP A 278 14.26 -29.13 -8.70
N LEU A 279 13.71 -30.22 -8.17
CA LEU A 279 13.72 -30.48 -6.74
C LEU A 279 15.16 -30.54 -6.21
N PRO A 280 15.37 -30.09 -4.97
CA PRO A 280 16.69 -30.04 -4.37
C PRO A 280 17.24 -31.42 -4.03
N ASP A 281 18.58 -31.49 -3.93
CA ASP A 281 19.34 -32.58 -3.34
C ASP A 281 19.01 -33.96 -3.94
N LEU A 282 18.79 -34.98 -3.10
CA LEU A 282 18.52 -36.36 -3.51
C LEU A 282 17.13 -36.54 -4.16
N LEU A 283 16.28 -35.50 -4.14
CA LEU A 283 14.93 -35.52 -4.73
C LEU A 283 14.92 -35.07 -6.19
N ALA A 284 16.06 -34.65 -6.74
CA ALA A 284 16.17 -34.23 -8.13
C ALA A 284 15.70 -35.33 -9.08
N THR A 285 14.83 -34.95 -10.01
CA THR A 285 14.24 -35.81 -11.04
C THR A 285 15.03 -35.80 -12.35
N GLY A 286 15.93 -34.83 -12.53
CA GLY A 286 16.60 -34.50 -13.78
C GLY A 286 15.78 -33.60 -14.70
N VAL A 287 14.59 -33.15 -14.28
CA VAL A 287 13.64 -32.40 -15.10
C VAL A 287 13.17 -31.15 -14.35
N THR A 288 13.30 -29.98 -14.97
CA THR A 288 12.99 -28.70 -14.32
C THR A 288 11.50 -28.51 -14.07
N ALA A 289 11.15 -27.65 -13.09
CA ALA A 289 9.77 -27.26 -12.81
C ALA A 289 9.02 -26.79 -14.07
N GLN A 290 9.68 -25.94 -14.88
CA GLN A 290 9.14 -25.46 -16.15
C GLN A 290 8.82 -26.62 -17.10
N SER A 291 9.72 -27.59 -17.24
CA SER A 291 9.55 -28.72 -18.17
C SER A 291 8.37 -29.60 -17.78
N TYR A 292 8.19 -29.88 -16.48
CA TYR A 292 7.00 -30.60 -15.99
C TYR A 292 5.71 -29.82 -16.21
N PHE A 293 5.71 -28.51 -16.02
CA PHE A 293 4.55 -27.68 -16.31
C PHE A 293 4.22 -27.66 -17.82
N GLN A 294 5.21 -27.50 -18.69
CA GLN A 294 5.00 -27.51 -20.14
C GLN A 294 4.45 -28.86 -20.64
N ALA A 295 4.89 -29.98 -20.05
CA ALA A 295 4.33 -31.29 -20.35
C ALA A 295 2.85 -31.42 -19.95
N ALA A 296 2.42 -30.76 -18.86
CA ALA A 296 1.01 -30.70 -18.45
C ALA A 296 0.20 -29.71 -19.31
N LYS A 297 0.83 -28.65 -19.81
CA LYS A 297 0.22 -27.61 -20.66
C LYS A 297 -0.18 -28.13 -22.03
N GLY A 298 0.71 -28.87 -22.70
CA GLY A 298 0.54 -29.33 -24.09
C GLY A 298 -0.80 -30.02 -24.42
N PRO A 299 -1.33 -30.94 -23.58
CA PRO A 299 -2.61 -31.60 -23.85
C PRO A 299 -3.84 -30.88 -23.26
N ASN A 300 -3.68 -29.80 -22.50
CA ASN A 300 -4.73 -29.31 -21.60
C ASN A 300 -5.38 -27.99 -22.04
N LYS A 301 -6.69 -28.05 -22.35
CA LYS A 301 -7.48 -26.89 -22.82
C LYS A 301 -7.55 -25.70 -21.85
N PHE A 302 -7.36 -25.93 -20.54
CA PHE A 302 -7.43 -24.87 -19.52
C PHE A 302 -6.06 -24.21 -19.26
N LEU A 303 -4.97 -24.92 -19.55
CA LEU A 303 -3.60 -24.42 -19.36
C LEU A 303 -3.01 -23.80 -20.62
N CYS A 304 -3.59 -24.06 -21.80
CA CYS A 304 -3.15 -23.48 -23.07
C CYS A 304 -3.15 -21.94 -23.02
N ASP A 305 -2.10 -21.33 -23.60
CA ASP A 305 -2.04 -19.88 -23.73
C ASP A 305 -3.11 -19.38 -24.69
N LEU A 306 -3.77 -18.28 -24.29
CA LEU A 306 -4.68 -17.54 -25.15
C LEU A 306 -4.00 -16.22 -25.55
N ASN A 307 -4.18 -15.84 -26.82
CA ASN A 307 -3.97 -14.46 -27.22
C ASN A 307 -5.17 -13.60 -26.76
N ASP A 308 -5.03 -12.28 -26.84
CA ASP A 308 -6.00 -11.35 -26.27
C ASP A 308 -7.39 -11.48 -26.94
N GLU A 309 -7.44 -11.77 -28.24
CA GLU A 309 -8.70 -11.99 -28.96
C GLU A 309 -9.38 -13.30 -28.54
N GLN A 310 -8.62 -14.39 -28.44
CA GLN A 310 -9.09 -15.69 -27.98
C GLN A 310 -9.60 -15.62 -26.54
N LEU A 311 -8.92 -14.86 -25.68
CA LEU A 311 -9.35 -14.63 -24.30
C LEU A 311 -10.73 -13.96 -24.28
N VAL A 312 -10.90 -12.86 -25.02
CA VAL A 312 -12.18 -12.14 -25.08
C VAL A 312 -13.30 -13.02 -25.63
N GLN A 313 -13.04 -13.81 -26.69
CA GLN A 313 -14.01 -14.75 -27.25
C GLN A 313 -14.41 -15.85 -26.25
N TYR A 314 -13.44 -16.33 -25.47
CA TYR A 314 -13.67 -17.37 -24.47
C TYR A 314 -14.46 -16.82 -23.27
N GLU A 315 -14.11 -15.64 -22.77
CA GLU A 315 -14.88 -14.93 -21.73
C GLU A 315 -16.32 -14.63 -22.19
N ALA A 316 -16.51 -14.21 -23.44
CA ALA A 316 -17.83 -14.00 -24.03
C ALA A 316 -18.67 -15.29 -24.06
N THR A 317 -18.04 -16.42 -24.36
CA THR A 317 -18.69 -17.73 -24.33
C THR A 317 -19.13 -18.09 -22.92
N ILE A 318 -18.24 -17.94 -21.94
CA ILE A 318 -18.55 -18.20 -20.52
C ILE A 318 -19.70 -17.32 -20.03
N PHE A 319 -19.65 -16.02 -20.35
CA PHE A 319 -20.72 -15.08 -20.02
C PHE A 319 -22.05 -15.53 -20.63
N ARG A 320 -22.07 -15.84 -21.93
CA ARG A 320 -23.29 -16.25 -22.64
C ARG A 320 -23.90 -17.52 -22.05
N ASP A 321 -23.07 -18.49 -21.69
CA ASP A 321 -23.52 -19.75 -21.11
C ASP A 321 -24.19 -19.50 -19.74
N LYS A 322 -23.59 -18.66 -18.89
CA LYS A 322 -24.16 -18.27 -17.59
C LYS A 322 -25.40 -17.40 -17.74
N TYR A 323 -25.40 -16.47 -18.68
CA TYR A 323 -26.56 -15.63 -19.00
C TYR A 323 -27.75 -16.50 -19.43
N THR A 324 -27.49 -17.48 -20.28
CA THR A 324 -28.50 -18.45 -20.76
C THR A 324 -29.01 -19.31 -19.61
N LEU A 325 -28.13 -19.79 -18.74
CA LEU A 325 -28.51 -20.56 -17.55
C LEU A 325 -29.43 -19.76 -16.62
N LEU A 326 -29.09 -18.50 -16.34
CA LEU A 326 -29.92 -17.60 -15.53
C LEU A 326 -31.27 -17.32 -16.21
N SER A 327 -31.29 -17.10 -17.52
CA SER A 327 -32.50 -16.79 -18.30
C SER A 327 -33.46 -17.97 -18.42
N ASN A 328 -32.93 -19.20 -18.52
CA ASN A 328 -33.72 -20.42 -18.69
C ASN A 328 -34.20 -21.01 -17.37
N ASN A 329 -33.44 -20.84 -16.29
CA ASN A 329 -33.96 -21.14 -14.96
C ASN A 329 -35.10 -20.15 -14.69
N SER A 330 -36.28 -20.65 -14.31
CA SER A 330 -37.48 -19.87 -13.97
C SER A 330 -37.33 -19.04 -12.67
N LEU A 331 -36.12 -18.52 -12.45
CA LEU A 331 -35.72 -17.63 -11.38
C LEU A 331 -36.34 -16.24 -11.53
N PHE A 332 -36.87 -15.86 -12.68
CA PHE A 332 -37.43 -14.53 -12.86
C PHE A 332 -38.95 -14.53 -12.69
N GLY A 333 -39.44 -13.98 -11.57
CA GLY A 333 -40.85 -13.60 -11.42
C GLY A 333 -41.54 -13.93 -10.10
N ARG A 334 -40.86 -14.35 -9.02
CA ARG A 334 -41.54 -14.70 -7.75
C ARG A 334 -41.28 -13.74 -6.58
N ASN A 335 -40.17 -12.99 -6.57
CA ASN A 335 -39.85 -12.03 -5.50
C ASN A 335 -39.08 -10.79 -6.03
N SER A 336 -38.91 -9.77 -5.18
CA SER A 336 -38.27 -8.49 -5.54
C SER A 336 -36.81 -8.66 -5.98
N VAL A 337 -36.07 -9.56 -5.32
CA VAL A 337 -34.67 -9.87 -5.65
C VAL A 337 -34.57 -10.41 -7.07
N GLN A 338 -35.42 -11.38 -7.41
CA GLN A 338 -35.48 -11.95 -8.75
C GLN A 338 -35.86 -10.93 -9.83
N LEU A 339 -36.81 -10.03 -9.55
CA LEU A 339 -37.16 -8.94 -10.48
C LEU A 339 -35.99 -7.97 -10.69
N SER A 340 -35.29 -7.62 -9.62
CA SER A 340 -34.11 -6.76 -9.68
C SER A 340 -32.96 -7.44 -10.44
N MET A 341 -32.77 -8.76 -10.29
CA MET A 341 -31.82 -9.54 -11.08
C MET A 341 -32.18 -9.53 -12.57
N ALA A 342 -33.45 -9.73 -12.92
CA ALA A 342 -33.91 -9.69 -14.31
C ALA A 342 -33.61 -8.33 -14.96
N LYS A 343 -33.87 -7.26 -14.22
CA LYS A 343 -33.59 -5.89 -14.67
C LYS A 343 -32.10 -5.64 -14.84
N ALA A 344 -31.26 -6.07 -13.89
CA ALA A 344 -29.81 -5.97 -14.01
C ALA A 344 -29.28 -6.76 -15.24
N MET A 345 -29.82 -7.96 -15.50
CA MET A 345 -29.48 -8.76 -16.68
C MET A 345 -29.83 -8.04 -17.99
N SER A 346 -31.00 -7.40 -18.06
CA SER A 346 -31.38 -6.58 -19.23
C SER A 346 -30.42 -5.41 -19.44
N LEU A 347 -30.05 -4.70 -18.37
CA LEU A 347 -29.10 -3.58 -18.45
C LEU A 347 -27.72 -4.02 -18.92
N ILE A 348 -27.25 -5.19 -18.47
CA ILE A 348 -25.99 -5.78 -18.96
C ILE A 348 -26.08 -6.06 -20.46
N ALA A 349 -27.17 -6.68 -20.92
CA ALA A 349 -27.35 -7.00 -22.34
C ALA A 349 -27.38 -5.72 -23.21
N ASP A 350 -28.10 -4.69 -22.76
CA ASP A 350 -28.16 -3.40 -23.44
C ASP A 350 -26.78 -2.71 -23.50
N GLU A 351 -26.01 -2.77 -22.41
CA GLU A 351 -24.66 -2.19 -22.36
C GLU A 351 -23.69 -2.93 -23.29
N ILE A 352 -23.72 -4.27 -23.30
CA ILE A 352 -22.89 -5.08 -24.19
C ILE A 352 -23.22 -4.78 -25.66
N ASN A 353 -24.50 -4.77 -26.02
CA ASN A 353 -24.94 -4.45 -27.38
C ASN A 353 -24.52 -3.03 -27.78
N GLY A 354 -24.67 -2.06 -26.88
CA GLY A 354 -24.22 -0.69 -27.09
C GLY A 354 -22.72 -0.58 -27.33
N LYS A 355 -21.90 -1.30 -26.57
CA LYS A 355 -20.43 -1.34 -26.72
C LYS A 355 -20.02 -2.00 -28.05
N ILE A 356 -20.64 -3.12 -28.42
CA ILE A 356 -20.40 -3.79 -29.71
C ILE A 356 -20.71 -2.86 -30.88
N LEU A 357 -21.86 -2.19 -30.86
CA LEU A 357 -22.27 -1.25 -31.92
C LEU A 357 -21.31 -0.07 -32.08
N LYS A 358 -20.69 0.37 -30.98
CA LYS A 358 -19.70 1.46 -30.95
C LYS A 358 -18.27 0.99 -31.18
N ASN A 359 -18.04 -0.31 -31.35
CA ASN A 359 -16.71 -0.91 -31.40
C ASN A 359 -15.85 -0.58 -30.16
N GLU A 360 -16.48 -0.54 -28.98
CA GLU A 360 -15.84 -0.36 -27.68
C GLU A 360 -15.53 -1.74 -27.05
N PRO A 361 -14.43 -1.86 -26.29
CA PRO A 361 -14.08 -3.11 -25.63
C PRO A 361 -15.14 -3.50 -24.58
N VAL A 362 -15.54 -4.77 -24.59
CA VAL A 362 -16.49 -5.34 -23.64
C VAL A 362 -15.74 -6.10 -22.55
N ASP A 363 -15.96 -5.73 -21.30
CA ASP A 363 -15.41 -6.43 -20.14
C ASP A 363 -16.31 -7.63 -19.76
N TYR A 364 -16.19 -8.73 -20.51
CA TYR A 364 -16.95 -9.95 -20.24
C TYR A 364 -16.57 -10.59 -18.90
N HIS A 365 -15.37 -10.33 -18.38
CA HIS A 365 -14.94 -10.79 -17.07
C HIS A 365 -15.81 -10.17 -15.97
N PHE A 366 -15.95 -8.84 -15.97
CA PHE A 366 -16.82 -8.13 -15.03
C PHE A 366 -18.27 -8.65 -15.05
N TYR A 367 -18.87 -8.80 -16.23
CA TYR A 367 -20.25 -9.30 -16.33
C TYR A 367 -20.38 -10.79 -15.95
N THR A 368 -19.33 -11.57 -16.15
CA THR A 368 -19.26 -12.96 -15.69
C THR A 368 -19.23 -13.04 -14.16
N ALA A 369 -18.54 -12.11 -13.48
CA ALA A 369 -18.55 -12.01 -12.03
C ALA A 369 -19.96 -11.69 -11.49
N VAL A 370 -20.67 -10.73 -12.10
CA VAL A 370 -22.05 -10.40 -11.73
C VAL A 370 -22.99 -11.60 -11.88
N THR A 371 -22.92 -12.30 -13.03
CA THR A 371 -23.76 -13.48 -13.28
C THR A 371 -23.43 -14.67 -12.36
N ASN A 372 -22.16 -14.82 -11.95
CA ASN A 372 -21.76 -15.78 -10.93
C ASN A 372 -22.41 -15.50 -9.57
N ASP A 373 -22.32 -14.24 -9.11
CA ASP A 373 -22.93 -13.85 -7.83
C ASP A 373 -24.43 -14.10 -7.85
N PHE A 374 -25.09 -13.81 -8.97
CA PHE A 374 -26.51 -14.09 -9.18
C PHE A 374 -26.88 -15.57 -9.01
N LEU A 375 -26.04 -16.49 -9.51
CA LEU A 375 -26.23 -17.92 -9.31
C LEU A 375 -26.01 -18.35 -7.85
N GLN A 376 -25.19 -17.62 -7.09
CA GLN A 376 -24.83 -17.96 -5.71
C GLN A 376 -25.76 -17.37 -4.64
N ILE A 377 -26.54 -16.31 -4.95
CA ILE A 377 -27.46 -15.66 -4.01
C ILE A 377 -28.46 -16.64 -3.36
N PHE A 378 -28.85 -17.70 -4.08
CA PHE A 378 -29.81 -18.70 -3.57
C PHE A 378 -29.14 -19.95 -2.96
N THR A 379 -27.83 -19.89 -2.70
CA THR A 379 -27.03 -21.00 -2.15
C THR A 379 -26.51 -20.67 -0.75
N PRO A 380 -25.95 -21.64 0.00
CA PRO A 380 -25.33 -21.39 1.31
C PRO A 380 -24.18 -20.36 1.28
N GLN A 381 -23.63 -20.03 0.11
CA GLN A 381 -22.58 -19.02 -0.06
C GLN A 381 -23.12 -17.60 -0.30
N SER A 382 -24.44 -17.41 -0.14
CA SER A 382 -25.15 -16.16 -0.45
C SER A 382 -24.53 -14.94 0.23
N GLU A 383 -24.09 -15.02 1.48
CA GLU A 383 -23.55 -13.85 2.20
C GLU A 383 -22.31 -13.27 1.50
N LYS A 384 -21.42 -14.13 0.98
CA LYS A 384 -20.23 -13.66 0.26
C LYS A 384 -20.62 -13.01 -1.07
N ALA A 385 -21.48 -13.67 -1.85
CA ALA A 385 -21.98 -13.15 -3.12
C ALA A 385 -22.73 -11.81 -2.94
N ILE A 386 -23.56 -11.69 -1.91
CA ILE A 386 -24.30 -10.45 -1.58
C ILE A 386 -23.35 -9.30 -1.22
N LYS A 387 -22.26 -9.58 -0.50
CA LYS A 387 -21.23 -8.56 -0.21
C LYS A 387 -20.50 -8.15 -1.49
N HIS A 388 -20.12 -9.12 -2.31
CA HIS A 388 -19.39 -8.89 -3.56
C HIS A 388 -20.20 -8.08 -4.59
N LEU A 389 -21.52 -8.28 -4.68
CA LEU A 389 -22.41 -7.43 -5.47
C LEU A 389 -22.28 -5.93 -5.16
N GLY A 390 -22.03 -5.58 -3.90
CA GLY A 390 -21.79 -4.18 -3.52
C GLY A 390 -20.48 -3.63 -4.09
N VAL A 391 -19.43 -4.45 -4.13
CA VAL A 391 -18.14 -4.09 -4.74
C VAL A 391 -18.28 -3.95 -6.26
N LEU A 392 -19.01 -4.88 -6.90
CA LEU A 392 -19.34 -4.82 -8.32
C LEU A 392 -20.17 -3.57 -8.66
N ALA A 393 -21.09 -3.17 -7.79
CA ALA A 393 -21.91 -1.96 -7.97
C ALA A 393 -21.05 -0.69 -8.04
N GLU A 394 -19.94 -0.62 -7.31
CA GLU A 394 -19.03 0.54 -7.32
C GLU A 394 -18.25 0.68 -8.64
N HIS A 395 -18.13 -0.40 -9.41
CA HIS A 395 -17.39 -0.46 -10.67
C HIS A 395 -18.29 -0.57 -11.91
N ALA A 396 -19.59 -0.79 -11.72
CA ALA A 396 -20.59 -0.88 -12.78
C ALA A 396 -20.86 0.47 -13.46
N SER A 397 -21.46 0.41 -14.65
CA SER A 397 -21.91 1.60 -15.37
C SER A 397 -22.90 2.42 -14.54
N GLY A 398 -22.68 3.74 -14.54
CA GLY A 398 -23.46 4.69 -13.74
C GLY A 398 -23.02 4.80 -12.28
N ALA A 399 -21.92 4.17 -11.86
CA ALA A 399 -21.26 4.48 -10.60
C ALA A 399 -20.79 5.96 -10.57
N PRO A 400 -20.81 6.63 -9.41
CA PRO A 400 -20.35 8.01 -9.29
C PRO A 400 -18.86 8.09 -9.62
N SER A 401 -18.50 8.87 -10.65
CA SER A 401 -17.08 9.07 -10.98
C SER A 401 -16.35 9.82 -9.84
N LEU A 402 -15.08 9.48 -9.62
CA LEU A 402 -14.18 10.15 -8.66
C LEU A 402 -14.24 11.69 -8.78
N GLY A 403 -14.36 12.23 -10.00
CA GLY A 403 -14.52 13.66 -10.25
C GLY A 403 -15.82 14.27 -9.70
N LYS A 404 -16.93 13.53 -9.68
CA LYS A 404 -18.21 13.96 -9.08
C LYS A 404 -18.21 13.85 -7.56
N GLN A 405 -17.51 12.86 -7.00
CA GLN A 405 -17.31 12.75 -5.55
C GLN A 405 -16.42 13.87 -5.00
N ILE A 406 -15.32 14.20 -5.67
CA ILE A 406 -14.43 15.30 -5.29
C ILE A 406 -15.16 16.65 -5.46
N GLY A 407 -15.87 16.85 -6.57
CA GLY A 407 -16.67 18.07 -6.79
C GLY A 407 -17.80 18.24 -5.76
N GLY A 408 -18.48 17.16 -5.40
CA GLY A 408 -19.53 17.17 -4.38
C GLY A 408 -19.00 17.41 -2.97
N ALA A 409 -17.88 16.78 -2.60
CA ALA A 409 -17.22 17.02 -1.32
C ALA A 409 -16.68 18.46 -1.20
N LEU A 410 -16.11 19.01 -2.29
CA LEU A 410 -15.66 20.40 -2.35
C LEU A 410 -16.84 21.37 -2.18
N LEU A 411 -17.99 21.08 -2.80
CA LEU A 411 -19.22 21.88 -2.65
C LEU A 411 -19.77 21.87 -1.22
N VAL A 412 -19.73 20.72 -0.53
CA VAL A 412 -20.14 20.61 0.87
C VAL A 412 -19.21 21.42 1.77
N VAL A 413 -17.89 21.33 1.55
CA VAL A 413 -16.91 22.13 2.29
C VAL A 413 -17.12 23.62 2.02
N ILE A 414 -17.28 24.04 0.76
CA ILE A 414 -17.57 25.44 0.41
C ILE A 414 -18.88 25.92 1.06
N GLY A 415 -19.94 25.11 1.05
CA GLY A 415 -21.20 25.43 1.71
C GLY A 415 -21.07 25.60 3.22
N LEU A 416 -20.28 24.74 3.88
CA LEU A 416 -20.01 24.80 5.32
C LEU A 416 -19.17 26.05 5.68
N THR A 417 -18.20 26.40 4.85
CA THR A 417 -17.37 27.61 5.01
C THR A 417 -18.19 28.89 4.83
N ILE A 418 -19.15 28.90 3.89
CA ILE A 418 -20.05 30.04 3.69
C ILE A 418 -21.01 30.20 4.89
N LEU A 419 -21.53 29.09 5.43
CA LEU A 419 -22.37 29.10 6.63
C LEU A 419 -21.61 29.63 7.86
N THR A 420 -20.39 29.16 8.08
CA THR A 420 -19.55 29.63 9.20
C THR A 420 -19.13 31.09 9.01
N ALA A 421 -18.75 31.52 7.81
CA ALA A 421 -18.47 32.93 7.51
C ALA A 421 -19.71 33.83 7.73
N SER A 422 -20.91 33.34 7.41
CA SER A 422 -22.17 34.07 7.64
C SER A 422 -22.46 34.23 9.14
N ILE A 423 -22.25 33.19 9.95
CA ILE A 423 -22.43 33.25 11.41
C ILE A 423 -21.38 34.16 12.06
N VAL A 424 -20.13 34.11 11.62
CA VAL A 424 -19.04 34.97 12.11
C VAL A 424 -19.25 36.43 11.70
N GLY A 425 -19.73 36.69 10.48
CA GLY A 425 -20.10 38.03 10.03
C GLY A 425 -21.30 38.62 10.78
N LEU A 426 -22.25 37.77 11.16
CA LEU A 426 -23.41 38.14 11.98
C LEU A 426 -23.00 38.39 13.45
N ALA A 427 -22.03 37.65 13.98
CA ALA A 427 -21.45 37.92 15.30
C ALA A 427 -20.59 39.21 15.33
N ALA A 428 -19.84 39.48 14.26
CA ALA A 428 -19.03 40.70 14.14
C ALA A 428 -19.88 41.98 14.02
N THR A 429 -21.14 41.89 13.57
CA THR A 429 -22.05 43.04 13.45
C THR A 429 -22.71 43.45 14.77
N PHE A 430 -22.64 42.63 15.82
CA PHE A 430 -23.12 42.99 17.17
C PHE A 430 -22.03 43.53 18.10
N GLY A 431 -20.76 43.56 17.68
CA GLY A 431 -19.64 43.98 18.52
C GLY A 431 -18.74 45.02 17.84
N GLY A 432 -19.16 46.28 17.83
CA GLY A 432 -18.25 47.40 17.56
C GLY A 432 -18.78 48.45 16.59
N SER A 433 -19.12 49.61 17.15
CA SER A 433 -19.43 50.84 16.43
C SER A 433 -18.26 51.31 15.54
N SER A 434 -18.40 51.29 14.21
CA SER A 434 -17.94 52.34 13.26
C SER A 434 -17.98 51.89 11.79
N PHE A 435 -18.58 52.74 10.94
CA PHE A 435 -18.48 52.97 9.47
C PHE A 435 -18.21 51.85 8.43
N PHE A 436 -17.80 50.63 8.77
CA PHE A 436 -17.65 49.49 7.82
C PHE A 436 -18.92 48.63 7.66
N SER A 437 -20.00 48.91 8.41
CA SER A 437 -21.23 48.11 8.37
C SER A 437 -21.99 48.17 7.04
N ALA A 438 -21.90 49.27 6.30
CA ALA A 438 -22.58 49.41 5.00
C ALA A 438 -21.96 48.52 3.91
N TYR A 439 -20.63 48.33 3.91
CA TYR A 439 -19.94 47.42 2.99
C TYR A 439 -20.17 45.94 3.36
N GLY A 440 -20.24 45.61 4.65
CA GLY A 440 -20.55 44.27 5.12
C GLY A 440 -22.00 43.84 4.84
N ILE A 441 -22.96 44.76 4.99
CA ILE A 441 -24.36 44.53 4.62
C ILE A 441 -24.51 44.43 3.09
N GLY A 442 -23.78 45.23 2.31
CA GLY A 442 -23.75 45.15 0.85
C GLY A 442 -23.14 43.84 0.32
N LEU A 443 -22.03 43.38 0.89
CA LEU A 443 -21.43 42.08 0.56
C LEU A 443 -22.31 40.90 1.02
N GLY A 444 -22.94 41.01 2.20
CA GLY A 444 -23.89 40.01 2.69
C GLY A 444 -25.14 39.90 1.81
N LEU A 445 -25.75 41.02 1.41
CA LEU A 445 -26.91 41.05 0.51
C LEU A 445 -26.58 40.66 -0.92
N SER A 446 -25.40 41.02 -1.43
CA SER A 446 -24.96 40.59 -2.76
C SER A 446 -24.61 39.10 -2.82
N MET A 447 -24.07 38.50 -1.74
CA MET A 447 -23.94 37.05 -1.62
C MET A 447 -25.29 36.33 -1.46
N LEU A 448 -26.27 36.97 -0.78
CA LEU A 448 -27.63 36.43 -0.66
C LEU A 448 -28.38 36.52 -2.00
N GLN A 449 -28.20 37.59 -2.78
CA GLN A 449 -28.67 37.68 -4.17
C GLN A 449 -27.93 36.69 -5.08
N PHE A 450 -26.65 36.41 -4.86
CA PHE A 450 -25.93 35.36 -5.57
C PHE A 450 -26.47 33.97 -5.21
N GLN A 451 -26.80 33.71 -3.94
CA GLN A 451 -27.47 32.49 -3.48
C GLN A 451 -28.90 32.37 -3.99
N VAL A 452 -29.65 33.45 -4.16
CA VAL A 452 -31.01 33.41 -4.72
C VAL A 452 -30.94 33.23 -6.24
N ALA A 453 -30.04 33.95 -6.95
CA ALA A 453 -29.90 33.84 -8.40
C ALA A 453 -29.30 32.50 -8.87
N PHE A 454 -28.28 31.98 -8.18
CA PHE A 454 -27.78 30.63 -8.43
C PHE A 454 -28.63 29.54 -7.77
N GLY A 455 -29.24 29.81 -6.61
CA GLY A 455 -30.18 28.90 -5.96
C GLY A 455 -31.40 28.62 -6.82
N THR A 456 -31.91 29.61 -7.57
CA THR A 456 -32.98 29.38 -8.55
C THR A 456 -32.57 28.53 -9.74
N LEU A 457 -31.27 28.51 -10.10
CA LEU A 457 -30.74 27.59 -11.12
C LEU A 457 -30.52 26.17 -10.58
N PHE A 458 -30.45 25.98 -9.25
CA PHE A 458 -30.28 24.68 -8.60
C PHE A 458 -31.56 24.13 -7.91
N THR A 459 -32.64 24.91 -7.79
CA THR A 459 -33.93 24.45 -7.23
C THR A 459 -34.69 23.45 -8.10
N ALA A 460 -34.12 22.98 -9.21
CA ALA A 460 -34.63 21.79 -9.89
C ALA A 460 -34.17 20.47 -9.24
N THR A 461 -33.24 20.48 -8.27
CA THR A 461 -32.68 19.23 -7.71
C THR A 461 -32.69 19.14 -6.18
N THR A 462 -33.42 19.99 -5.45
CA THR A 462 -33.40 19.93 -3.97
C THR A 462 -34.80 20.02 -3.34
N PHE A 463 -35.63 19.01 -3.58
CA PHE A 463 -36.72 18.66 -2.67
C PHE A 463 -36.43 17.29 -2.04
N ALA A 464 -35.72 17.30 -0.92
CA ALA A 464 -35.78 16.35 0.20
C ALA A 464 -34.52 16.52 1.06
N GLY A 465 -34.50 17.55 1.91
CA GLY A 465 -33.32 17.88 2.72
C GLY A 465 -33.72 18.56 4.02
N SER A 466 -34.63 17.94 4.77
CA SER A 466 -34.91 18.33 6.16
C SER A 466 -35.20 17.06 6.96
N GLY A 467 -34.14 16.34 7.28
CA GLY A 467 -34.18 15.16 8.15
C GLY A 467 -32.89 14.34 8.08
N LEU A 468 -32.20 14.24 9.23
CA LEU A 468 -31.22 13.20 9.61
C LEU A 468 -29.74 13.41 9.26
N THR A 469 -29.08 14.21 10.09
CA THR A 469 -27.72 13.93 10.59
C THR A 469 -27.71 12.60 11.35
N PHE A 470 -27.42 11.49 10.67
CA PHE A 470 -26.66 10.30 11.16
C PHE A 470 -26.61 9.13 10.15
N PHE A 471 -27.34 9.18 9.01
CA PHE A 471 -27.39 8.11 7.99
C PHE A 471 -26.77 8.48 6.62
N GLY A 472 -26.10 9.63 6.51
CA GLY A 472 -25.72 10.25 5.24
C GLY A 472 -24.66 9.53 4.38
N GLY A 473 -23.93 8.54 4.89
CA GLY A 473 -22.90 7.84 4.11
C GLY A 473 -23.46 6.87 3.05
N ARG A 474 -24.58 6.20 3.34
CA ARG A 474 -25.22 5.24 2.43
C ARG A 474 -26.20 5.89 1.46
N VAL A 475 -27.00 6.85 1.93
CA VAL A 475 -28.03 7.52 1.11
C VAL A 475 -27.40 8.46 0.05
N TYR A 476 -26.22 9.03 0.33
CA TYR A 476 -25.51 9.87 -0.65
C TYR A 476 -24.92 9.06 -1.83
N LYS A 477 -24.47 7.82 -1.60
CA LYS A 477 -24.05 6.91 -2.68
C LYS A 477 -25.23 6.48 -3.56
N GLN A 478 -26.40 6.19 -2.97
CA GLN A 478 -27.61 5.83 -3.74
C GLN A 478 -28.16 6.95 -4.63
N GLY A 479 -28.03 8.22 -4.21
CA GLY A 479 -28.50 9.38 -5.00
C GLY A 479 -27.66 9.70 -6.24
N THR A 480 -26.44 9.15 -6.34
CA THR A 480 -25.50 9.43 -7.44
C THR A 480 -25.28 8.26 -8.39
N GLN A 481 -25.74 7.06 -8.02
CA GLN A 481 -25.69 5.86 -8.85
C GLN A 481 -26.85 5.81 -9.86
N GLN A 482 -26.54 5.44 -11.11
CA GLN A 482 -27.50 5.25 -12.19
C GLN A 482 -27.24 3.89 -12.87
N GLY A 483 -28.16 3.44 -13.72
CA GLY A 483 -27.95 2.24 -14.54
C GLY A 483 -27.68 0.96 -13.73
N LEU A 484 -26.71 0.16 -14.18
CA LEU A 484 -26.37 -1.12 -13.58
C LEU A 484 -25.87 -0.99 -12.14
N SER A 485 -25.08 0.05 -11.84
CA SER A 485 -24.58 0.33 -10.48
C SER A 485 -25.69 0.43 -9.45
N LYS A 486 -26.76 1.16 -9.78
CA LYS A 486 -27.91 1.33 -8.89
C LYS A 486 -28.65 0.00 -8.64
N GLU A 487 -28.85 -0.80 -9.68
CA GLU A 487 -29.58 -2.06 -9.56
C GLU A 487 -28.79 -3.12 -8.76
N LEU A 488 -27.46 -3.18 -8.92
CA LEU A 488 -26.61 -4.08 -8.12
C LEU A 488 -26.56 -3.66 -6.64
N ALA A 489 -26.48 -2.36 -6.36
CA ALA A 489 -26.56 -1.85 -4.98
C ALA A 489 -27.93 -2.12 -4.35
N HIS A 490 -29.01 -1.94 -5.11
CA HIS A 490 -30.36 -2.27 -4.67
C HIS A 490 -30.52 -3.77 -4.37
N LEU A 491 -30.00 -4.64 -5.23
CA LEU A 491 -29.97 -6.09 -5.02
C LEU A 491 -29.25 -6.48 -3.74
N GLN A 492 -28.08 -5.90 -3.50
CA GLN A 492 -27.35 -6.13 -2.26
C GLN A 492 -28.20 -5.78 -1.03
N GLU A 493 -28.86 -4.62 -1.05
CA GLU A 493 -29.69 -4.16 0.07
C GLU A 493 -30.93 -5.02 0.26
N GLU A 494 -31.60 -5.43 -0.82
CA GLU A 494 -32.75 -6.32 -0.74
C GLU A 494 -32.38 -7.68 -0.14
N CYS A 495 -31.22 -8.22 -0.48
CA CYS A 495 -30.73 -9.48 0.07
C CYS A 495 -30.24 -9.35 1.53
N GLN A 496 -29.87 -8.16 1.98
CA GLN A 496 -29.45 -7.88 3.37
C GLN A 496 -30.62 -7.55 4.30
N LYS A 497 -31.80 -7.24 3.77
CA LYS A 497 -33.00 -7.07 4.60
C LYS A 497 -33.31 -8.41 5.26
N PRO A 498 -33.48 -8.48 6.59
CA PRO A 498 -33.97 -9.68 7.24
C PRO A 498 -35.39 -9.93 6.73
N ASN A 499 -35.57 -10.83 5.77
CA ASN A 499 -36.90 -11.17 5.27
C ASN A 499 -37.49 -12.30 6.15
N PRO A 500 -38.80 -12.27 6.44
CA PRO A 500 -39.51 -13.18 7.34
C PRO A 500 -39.76 -14.56 6.69
N LEU A 501 -38.77 -15.10 5.98
CA LEU A 501 -38.84 -16.40 5.32
C LEU A 501 -37.87 -17.37 5.99
N ASP A 502 -38.33 -17.79 7.17
CA ASP A 502 -38.03 -19.08 7.77
C ASP A 502 -38.34 -20.19 6.74
N TYR A 503 -37.30 -20.75 6.12
CA TYR A 503 -37.40 -21.90 5.22
C TYR A 503 -37.32 -23.24 5.98
N SER A 504 -37.85 -23.29 7.22
CA SER A 504 -37.97 -24.53 7.99
C SER A 504 -39.40 -25.06 8.06
N GLN A 505 -40.19 -25.03 6.98
CA GLN A 505 -41.40 -25.86 6.89
C GLN A 505 -41.91 -26.05 5.45
N VAL A 506 -41.28 -26.96 4.71
CA VAL A 506 -41.99 -27.74 3.70
C VAL A 506 -42.52 -28.99 4.42
N THR A 507 -43.68 -28.87 5.08
CA THR A 507 -44.47 -30.06 5.42
C THR A 507 -44.96 -30.71 4.13
N PRO A 508 -44.78 -32.03 3.93
CA PRO A 508 -45.39 -32.71 2.81
C PRO A 508 -46.91 -32.68 2.99
N SER A 509 -47.60 -31.97 2.10
CA SER A 509 -49.05 -31.99 2.02
C SER A 509 -49.52 -33.43 1.79
N ALA A 510 -50.36 -33.91 2.71
CA ALA A 510 -50.95 -35.24 2.70
C ALA A 510 -51.61 -35.58 1.34
N PRO A 511 -51.61 -36.86 0.92
CA PRO A 511 -52.23 -37.28 -0.32
C PRO A 511 -53.77 -37.11 -0.26
N PRO A 512 -54.42 -36.76 -1.39
CA PRO A 512 -55.87 -36.63 -1.41
C PRO A 512 -56.56 -37.99 -1.21
N LEU A 513 -57.50 -38.01 -0.27
CA LEU A 513 -58.46 -39.10 -0.08
C LEU A 513 -59.34 -39.24 -1.33
N TYR A 514 -59.29 -40.41 -1.97
CA TYR A 514 -60.27 -40.80 -2.99
C TYR A 514 -61.64 -41.08 -2.34
N PRO A 515 -62.76 -40.65 -2.93
CA PRO A 515 -64.07 -41.14 -2.53
C PRO A 515 -64.28 -42.55 -3.06
N SER A 516 -64.71 -43.45 -2.17
CA SER A 516 -65.21 -44.78 -2.51
C SER A 516 -66.41 -44.67 -3.44
N TYR A 517 -66.39 -45.40 -4.55
CA TYR A 517 -67.62 -45.84 -5.21
C TYR A 517 -67.72 -47.35 -5.09
N ALA A 518 -68.77 -47.77 -4.38
CA ALA A 518 -69.29 -49.11 -4.38
C ALA A 518 -69.96 -49.39 -5.74
N ASN A 519 -69.52 -50.46 -6.40
CA ASN A 519 -70.33 -51.58 -6.86
C ASN A 519 -69.43 -52.70 -7.37
#